data_AF-A0A6M1LYF4-F1
#
_entry.id   AF-A0A6M1LYF4-F1
#
_cell.length_a   1.000
_cell.length_b   1.000
_cell.length_c   1.000
_cell.angle_alpha   90.00
_cell.angle_beta   90.00
_cell.angle_gamma   90.00
#
_symmetry.space_group_name_H-M   'P 1'
#
loop_
_entity.id
_entity.type
_entity.pdbx_description
1 polymer ?
#
loop_
_entity_poly.entity_id
_entity_poly.type
_entity_poly.pdbx_seq_one_letter_code
_entity_poly.pdbx_strand_id
1 'polypeptide(L)'
;MADQDWRSVISDDGQAAVITLPQGATEEATIVFHSVDDLDRLIQMVGVLRAQMTPPVPTTPHDTDIPMSTTSPVWAALADRTDGKRPLLIRHPGLGWIGFLFDDDSAAMLAASLTSPSVAR
;
A
#
# COMPACT_ATOMS: atom_id res chain seq x y z
N MET A 1 -22.48 -13.02 -1.41
CA MET A 1 -22.13 -11.59 -1.22
C MET A 1 -22.15 -10.98 -2.59
N ALA A 2 -23.04 -10.03 -2.83
CA ALA A 2 -23.15 -9.39 -4.13
C ALA A 2 -21.80 -8.79 -4.50
N ASP A 3 -21.34 -9.09 -5.71
CA ASP A 3 -20.23 -8.42 -6.35
C ASP A 3 -20.61 -6.94 -6.40
N GLN A 4 -20.12 -6.16 -5.43
CA GLN A 4 -20.29 -4.72 -5.45
C GLN A 4 -19.35 -4.25 -6.55
N ASP A 5 -19.89 -4.04 -7.74
CA ASP A 5 -19.18 -3.48 -8.89
C ASP A 5 -18.74 -2.05 -8.56
N TRP A 6 -17.65 -1.93 -7.81
CA TRP A 6 -16.92 -0.68 -7.68
C TRP A 6 -16.44 -0.31 -9.07
N ARG A 7 -16.71 0.93 -9.49
CA ARG A 7 -16.25 1.44 -10.78
C ARG A 7 -15.21 2.51 -10.55
N SER A 8 -14.18 2.47 -11.38
CA SER A 8 -13.16 3.52 -11.41
C SER A 8 -12.83 3.89 -12.85
N VAL A 9 -12.56 5.18 -13.06
CA VAL A 9 -12.12 5.73 -14.34
C VAL A 9 -10.95 6.65 -14.07
N ILE A 10 -9.91 6.57 -14.90
CA ILE A 10 -8.76 7.48 -14.88
C ILE A 10 -8.85 8.33 -16.15
N SER A 11 -8.52 9.61 -16.07
CA SER A 11 -8.45 10.49 -17.24
C SER A 11 -7.36 10.04 -18.22
N ASP A 12 -7.49 10.43 -19.49
CA ASP A 12 -6.53 10.04 -20.54
C ASP A 12 -5.08 10.51 -20.24
N ASP A 13 -4.93 11.63 -19.52
CA ASP A 13 -3.65 12.18 -19.10
C ASP A 13 -3.11 11.59 -17.78
N GLY A 14 -3.90 10.72 -17.12
CA GLY A 14 -3.56 10.10 -15.85
C GLY A 14 -3.54 11.04 -14.65
N GLN A 15 -4.05 12.27 -14.76
CA GLN A 15 -3.99 13.27 -13.68
C GLN A 15 -5.25 13.35 -12.82
N ALA A 16 -6.36 12.77 -13.28
CA ALA A 16 -7.64 12.78 -12.60
C ALA A 16 -8.22 11.37 -12.51
N ALA A 17 -9.06 11.15 -11.51
CA ALA A 17 -9.74 9.87 -11.32
C ALA A 17 -11.16 10.07 -10.81
N VAL A 18 -12.02 9.10 -11.08
CA VAL A 18 -13.38 9.02 -10.55
C VAL A 18 -13.56 7.65 -9.94
N ILE A 19 -14.11 7.60 -8.73
CA ILE A 19 -14.53 6.36 -8.06
C ILE A 19 -16.03 6.45 -7.81
N THR A 20 -16.76 5.42 -8.19
CA THR A 20 -18.19 5.28 -7.94
C THR A 20 -18.45 4.05 -7.06
N LEU A 21 -19.08 4.28 -5.92
CA LEU A 21 -19.33 3.31 -4.87
C LEU A 21 -20.84 3.04 -4.76
N PRO A 22 -21.31 1.79 -4.85
CA PRO A 22 -22.70 1.47 -4.56
C PRO A 22 -22.98 1.64 -3.06
N GLN A 23 -23.97 2.45 -2.70
CA GLN A 23 -24.42 2.68 -1.32
C GLN A 23 -25.75 1.99 -0.98
N GLY A 24 -26.37 1.34 -1.96
CA GLY A 24 -27.64 0.62 -1.81
C GLY A 24 -28.07 0.00 -3.13
N ALA A 25 -29.34 -0.39 -3.24
CA ALA A 25 -29.87 -0.97 -4.49
C ALA A 25 -29.89 0.02 -5.66
N THR A 26 -29.95 1.33 -5.38
CA THR A 26 -30.08 2.39 -6.39
C THR A 26 -29.29 3.65 -6.07
N GLU A 27 -28.53 3.67 -4.97
CA GLU A 27 -27.78 4.86 -4.54
C GLU A 27 -26.30 4.64 -4.83
N GLU A 28 -25.66 5.65 -5.42
CA GLU A 28 -24.23 5.65 -5.74
C GLU A 28 -23.59 6.92 -5.18
N ALA A 29 -22.45 6.76 -4.51
CA ALA A 29 -21.57 7.87 -4.16
C ALA A 29 -20.45 7.96 -5.18
N THR A 30 -20.30 9.15 -5.76
CA THR A 30 -19.21 9.43 -6.71
C THR A 30 -18.24 10.41 -6.08
N ILE A 31 -16.96 10.04 -6.10
CA ILE A 31 -15.85 10.88 -5.67
C ILE A 31 -15.02 11.21 -6.91
N VAL A 32 -14.78 12.50 -7.14
CA VAL A 32 -13.99 13.00 -8.27
C VAL A 32 -12.69 13.58 -7.73
N PHE A 33 -11.57 13.13 -8.26
CA PHE A 33 -10.23 13.64 -7.98
C PHE A 33 -9.77 14.45 -9.18
N HIS A 34 -9.43 15.72 -8.97
CA HIS A 34 -8.95 16.61 -10.02
C HIS A 34 -7.43 16.63 -10.14
N SER A 35 -6.73 15.97 -9.22
CA SER A 35 -5.29 15.87 -9.19
C SER A 35 -4.84 14.55 -8.55
N VAL A 36 -3.62 14.13 -8.86
CA VAL A 36 -2.96 12.99 -8.20
C VAL A 36 -2.83 13.24 -6.69
N ASP A 37 -2.53 14.48 -6.28
CA ASP A 37 -2.37 14.86 -4.88
C ASP A 37 -3.64 14.64 -4.05
N ASP A 38 -4.83 14.86 -4.63
CA ASP A 38 -6.10 14.64 -3.93
C ASP A 38 -6.35 13.14 -3.68
N LEU A 39 -6.02 12.31 -4.68
CA LEU A 39 -6.12 10.86 -4.55
C LEU A 39 -5.10 10.34 -3.52
N ASP A 40 -3.86 10.83 -3.54
CA ASP A 40 -2.81 10.46 -2.58
C ASP A 40 -3.22 10.78 -1.13
N ARG A 41 -3.83 11.96 -0.90
CA ARG A 41 -4.35 12.33 0.43
C ARG A 41 -5.47 11.40 0.89
N LEU A 42 -6.38 11.03 -0.01
CA LEU A 42 -7.44 10.07 0.32
C LEU A 42 -6.86 8.71 0.68
N ILE A 43 -5.93 8.20 -0.12
CA ILE A 43 -5.25 6.92 0.11
C ILE A 43 -4.62 6.90 1.51
N GLN A 44 -3.88 7.95 1.89
CA GLN A 44 -3.28 8.06 3.21
C GLN A 44 -4.33 8.06 4.32
N MET A 45 -5.39 8.87 4.18
CA MET A 45 -6.47 8.95 5.15
C MET A 45 -7.17 7.59 5.32
N VAL A 46 -7.51 6.91 4.23
CA VAL A 46 -8.16 5.60 4.26
C VAL A 46 -7.24 4.54 4.86
N GLY A 47 -5.93 4.59 4.59
CA GLY A 47 -4.95 3.71 5.23
C GLY A 47 -4.93 3.87 6.75
N VAL A 48 -4.91 5.11 7.24
CA VAL A 48 -4.98 5.41 8.68
C VAL A 48 -6.29 4.92 9.30
N LEU A 49 -7.42 5.14 8.63
CA LEU A 49 -8.72 4.63 9.08
C LEU A 49 -8.72 3.11 9.12
N ARG A 50 -8.27 2.44 8.05
CA ARG A 50 -8.23 0.98 7.96
C ARG A 50 -7.39 0.35 9.07
N ALA A 51 -6.27 0.97 9.45
CA ALA A 51 -5.42 0.50 10.55
C ALA A 51 -6.14 0.48 11.91
N GLN A 52 -7.20 1.28 12.08
CA GLN A 52 -7.98 1.38 13.32
C GLN A 52 -9.26 0.51 13.29
N MET A 53 -9.61 -0.06 12.15
CA MET A 53 -10.86 -0.82 11.97
C MET A 53 -10.76 -2.26 12.44
N THR A 54 -11.91 -2.84 12.80
CA THR A 54 -12.09 -4.27 13.09
C THR A 54 -12.82 -4.95 11.92
N PRO A 55 -12.38 -6.14 11.45
CA PRO A 55 -11.24 -6.91 11.96
C PRO A 55 -9.90 -6.22 11.66
N PRO A 56 -8.85 -6.50 12.47
CA PRO A 56 -7.52 -5.95 12.23
C PRO A 56 -7.04 -6.31 10.82
N VAL A 57 -6.08 -5.54 10.31
CA VAL A 57 -5.43 -5.87 9.04
C VAL A 57 -4.78 -7.26 9.17
N PRO A 58 -5.02 -8.20 8.22
CA PRO A 58 -4.42 -9.52 8.28
C PRO A 58 -2.91 -9.45 8.45
N THR A 59 -2.37 -10.23 9.38
CA THR A 59 -0.93 -10.28 9.66
C THR A 59 -0.16 -11.23 8.74
N THR A 60 -0.88 -12.04 7.96
CA THR A 60 -0.33 -12.97 6.98
C THR A 60 -0.65 -12.47 5.57
N PRO A 61 0.34 -12.43 4.65
CA PRO A 61 0.08 -12.11 3.25
C PRO A 61 -0.93 -13.09 2.65
N HIS A 62 -1.82 -12.60 1.79
CA HIS A 62 -2.58 -13.47 0.89
C HIS A 62 -1.73 -13.64 -0.38
N ASP A 63 -1.43 -14.89 -0.75
CA ASP A 63 -0.43 -15.23 -1.78
C ASP A 63 -0.76 -14.75 -3.20
N THR A 64 -1.96 -14.23 -3.46
CA THR A 64 -2.46 -14.13 -4.83
C THR A 64 -2.33 -12.79 -5.52
N ASP A 65 -2.04 -11.67 -4.84
CA ASP A 65 -1.96 -10.36 -5.51
C ASP A 65 -0.97 -9.42 -4.82
N ILE A 66 0.34 -9.72 -4.90
CA ILE A 66 1.38 -8.77 -4.49
C ILE A 66 1.82 -8.00 -5.74
N PRO A 67 1.30 -6.77 -5.98
CA PRO A 67 1.75 -5.96 -7.11
C PRO A 67 3.24 -5.66 -6.96
N MET A 68 4.03 -6.15 -7.92
CA MET A 68 5.48 -5.92 -7.94
C MET A 68 5.77 -4.58 -8.61
N SER A 69 6.52 -3.71 -7.92
CA SER A 69 7.06 -2.51 -8.57
C SER A 69 8.12 -2.93 -9.61
N THR A 70 7.96 -2.46 -10.84
CA THR A 70 8.94 -2.69 -11.93
C THR A 70 10.04 -1.64 -11.96
N THR A 71 9.99 -0.62 -11.08
CA THR A 71 10.90 0.53 -11.12
C THR A 71 11.99 0.42 -10.06
N SER A 72 13.25 0.37 -10.49
CA SER A 72 14.41 0.35 -9.59
C SER A 72 14.82 1.77 -9.15
N PRO A 73 15.24 2.00 -7.88
CA PRO A 73 15.21 1.04 -6.77
C PRO A 73 13.80 0.87 -6.19
N VAL A 74 13.47 -0.37 -5.80
CA VAL A 74 12.17 -0.72 -5.18
C VAL A 74 12.18 -0.56 -3.66
N TRP A 75 13.33 -0.26 -3.06
CA TRP A 75 13.48 -0.04 -1.62
C TRP A 75 14.65 0.92 -1.32
N ALA A 76 14.62 1.53 -0.14
CA ALA A 76 15.69 2.37 0.40
C ALA A 76 15.76 2.20 1.92
N ALA A 77 16.96 2.00 2.47
CA ALA A 77 17.17 2.11 3.91
C ALA A 77 17.72 3.50 4.22
N LEU A 78 17.15 4.18 5.22
CA LEU A 78 17.69 5.46 5.67
C LEU A 78 18.85 5.21 6.66
N ALA A 79 19.90 6.03 6.57
CA ALA A 79 21.06 5.92 7.46
C ALA A 79 20.69 6.26 8.91
N ASP A 80 19.83 7.26 9.08
CA ASP A 80 19.41 7.75 10.38
C ASP A 80 18.38 6.84 11.03
N ARG A 81 18.46 6.72 12.36
CA ARG A 81 17.47 6.00 13.17
C ARG A 81 16.33 6.94 13.55
N THR A 82 15.12 6.39 13.57
CA THR A 82 13.94 7.03 14.16
C THR A 82 13.58 6.26 15.42
N ASP A 83 13.63 6.91 16.58
CA ASP A 83 13.36 6.29 17.90
C ASP A 83 14.16 5.00 18.14
N GLY A 84 15.43 5.00 17.75
CA GLY A 84 16.33 3.84 17.89
C GLY A 84 16.09 2.72 16.86
N LYS A 85 15.09 2.85 15.98
CA LYS A 85 14.74 1.88 14.93
C LYS A 85 15.29 2.28 13.55
N ARG A 86 15.46 1.30 12.67
CA ARG A 86 15.93 1.45 11.29
C ARG A 86 14.75 1.64 10.33
N PRO A 87 14.67 2.77 9.60
CA PRO A 87 13.68 2.95 8.55
C PRO A 87 14.04 2.16 7.29
N LEU A 88 13.14 1.29 6.86
CA LEU A 88 13.11 0.68 5.53
C LEU A 88 11.94 1.28 4.75
N LEU A 89 12.23 1.91 3.63
CA LEU A 89 11.26 2.42 2.68
C LEU A 89 11.12 1.38 1.56
N ILE A 90 9.89 0.99 1.22
CA ILE A 90 9.58 0.12 0.09
C ILE A 90 8.68 0.89 -0.87
N ARG A 91 9.00 0.87 -2.16
CA ARG A 91 8.22 1.54 -3.19
C ARG A 91 7.08 0.65 -3.66
N HIS A 92 5.86 1.08 -3.40
CA HIS A 92 4.64 0.47 -3.87
C HIS A 92 4.11 1.21 -5.11
N PRO A 93 3.69 0.50 -6.18
CA PRO A 93 3.30 1.13 -7.45
C PRO A 93 2.08 2.07 -7.33
N GLY A 94 1.18 1.83 -6.38
CA GLY A 94 0.00 2.67 -6.14
C GLY A 94 0.01 3.50 -4.85
N LEU A 95 1.03 3.37 -3.99
CA LEU A 95 1.06 4.04 -2.67
C LEU A 95 2.34 4.88 -2.48
N GLY A 96 3.21 4.96 -3.49
CA GLY A 96 4.49 5.66 -3.38
C GLY A 96 5.49 4.93 -2.46
N TRP A 97 6.17 5.66 -1.59
CA TRP A 97 7.10 5.09 -0.63
C TRP A 97 6.39 4.77 0.70
N ILE A 98 6.46 3.51 1.11
CA ILE A 98 5.91 3.02 2.38
C ILE A 98 7.07 2.77 3.35
N GLY A 99 7.01 3.34 4.55
CA GLY A 99 8.05 3.22 5.56
C GLY A 99 7.73 2.21 6.65
N PHE A 100 8.73 1.43 7.03
CA PHE A 100 8.69 0.46 8.11
C PHE A 100 9.84 0.73 9.08
N LEU A 101 9.58 0.65 10.38
CA LEU A 101 10.60 0.79 11.41
C LEU A 101 10.94 -0.59 11.98
N PHE A 102 12.18 -1.01 11.78
CA PHE A 102 12.72 -2.26 12.30
C PHE A 102 13.56 -2.00 13.55
N ASP A 103 13.38 -2.81 14.59
CA ASP A 103 14.44 -2.98 15.58
C ASP A 103 15.61 -3.77 14.97
N ASP A 104 16.74 -3.80 15.69
CA ASP A 104 17.97 -4.40 15.18
C ASP A 104 17.84 -5.92 14.96
N ASP A 105 17.08 -6.62 15.81
CA ASP A 105 16.83 -8.06 15.69
C ASP A 105 16.00 -8.38 14.46
N SER A 106 14.89 -7.65 14.24
CA SER A 106 14.02 -7.83 13.07
C SER A 106 14.75 -7.48 11.76
N ALA A 107 15.59 -6.44 11.78
CA ALA A 107 16.42 -6.07 10.63
C ALA A 107 17.45 -7.17 10.30
N ALA A 108 18.08 -7.76 11.32
CA ALA A 108 19.03 -8.86 11.14
C ALA A 108 18.35 -10.12 10.58
N MET A 109 17.16 -10.45 11.08
CA MET A 109 16.34 -11.56 10.55
C MET A 109 15.99 -11.34 9.08
N LEU A 110 15.53 -10.14 8.71
CA LEU A 110 15.20 -9.79 7.33
C LEU A 110 16.43 -9.94 6.43
N ALA A 111 17.58 -9.40 6.84
CA ALA A 111 18.83 -9.54 6.10
C ALA A 111 19.19 -11.01 5.89
N ALA A 112 19.14 -11.83 6.94
CA ALA A 112 19.41 -13.25 6.86
C ALA A 112 18.45 -13.96 5.90
N SER A 113 17.15 -13.67 5.93
CA SER A 113 16.17 -14.26 5.02
C SER A 113 16.38 -13.87 3.56
N LEU A 114 16.82 -12.65 3.29
CA LEU A 114 17.04 -12.16 1.93
C LEU A 114 18.37 -12.64 1.32
N THR A 115 19.40 -12.83 2.15
CA THR A 115 20.74 -13.21 1.67
C THR A 115 21.04 -14.70 1.80
N SER A 116 20.23 -15.44 2.56
CA SER A 116 20.36 -16.90 2.61
C SER A 116 19.88 -17.50 1.28
N PRO A 117 20.68 -18.32 0.60
CA PRO A 117 20.22 -19.01 -0.59
C PRO A 117 19.01 -19.87 -0.21
N SER A 118 17.88 -19.68 -0.88
CA SER A 118 16.72 -20.53 -0.68
C SER A 118 17.12 -21.98 -0.98
N VAL A 119 16.90 -22.89 -0.03
CA VAL A 119 16.84 -24.31 -0.36
C VAL A 119 15.59 -24.45 -1.21
N ALA A 120 15.78 -24.72 -2.50
CA ALA A 120 14.68 -25.03 -3.41
C ALA A 120 13.78 -26.09 -2.76
N ARG A 121 12.51 -25.77 -2.59
CA ARG A 121 11.48 -26.69 -2.10
C ARG A 121 10.57 -27.08 -3.25
#